data_AF-A0A5E4KEF3-F1
#
_entry.id   AF-A0A5E4KEF3-F1
#
_cell.length_a   1.000
_cell.length_b   1.000
_cell.length_c   1.000
_cell.angle_alpha   90.00
_cell.angle_beta   90.00
_cell.angle_gamma   90.00
#
_symmetry.space_group_name_H-M   'P 1'
#
loop_
_entity.id
_entity.type
_entity.pdbx_description
1 polymer ?
#
loop_
_entity_poly.entity_id
_entity_poly.type
_entity_poly.pdbx_seq_one_letter_code
_entity_poly.pdbx_strand_id
1 'polypeptide(L)'
;MSIISKVSGFFRKNNTESPKKKNIVNFREYTGKFVKQNAVDIGESVAIENNRVIVKSKDTYMAIPVEKITSNTDVIAVGGFDMDESLKFGKEWSEKRDTLKFDDKGMMILDAQKPQ
;
A
#
# COMPACT_ATOMS: atom_id res chain seq x y z
N MET A 1 -17.50 29.67 54.63
CA MET A 1 -17.75 28.24 54.28
C MET A 1 -17.57 28.06 52.78
N SER A 2 -16.87 27.00 52.38
CA SER A 2 -16.74 26.40 51.03
C SER A 2 -16.15 27.28 49.91
N ILE A 3 -14.87 27.17 49.57
CA ILE A 3 -14.25 26.17 48.65
C ILE A 3 -15.10 25.92 47.41
N ILE A 4 -14.67 26.43 46.25
CA ILE A 4 -14.50 25.67 45.01
C ILE A 4 -13.46 26.42 44.14
N SER A 5 -12.31 25.76 44.00
CA SER A 5 -11.29 25.96 42.97
C SER A 5 -11.83 25.63 41.58
N LYS A 6 -11.63 26.52 40.59
CA LYS A 6 -11.63 26.12 39.18
C LYS A 6 -10.44 26.78 38.47
N VAL A 7 -9.40 25.98 38.34
CA VAL A 7 -8.22 26.20 37.51
C VAL A 7 -8.67 26.41 36.07
N SER A 8 -8.67 27.65 35.59
CA SER A 8 -8.84 27.98 34.18
C SER A 8 -7.49 27.89 33.47
N GLY A 9 -6.97 26.68 33.33
CA GLY A 9 -5.83 26.37 32.46
C GLY A 9 -6.35 25.98 31.08
N PHE A 10 -6.80 26.95 30.28
CA PHE A 10 -7.30 26.69 28.93
C PHE A 10 -6.21 26.99 27.87
N PHE A 11 -5.68 25.91 27.31
CA PHE A 11 -5.21 25.72 25.93
C PHE A 11 -4.12 26.65 25.38
N ARG A 12 -2.85 26.23 25.57
CA ARG A 12 -1.80 26.45 24.57
C ARG A 12 -2.05 25.54 23.37
N LYS A 13 -2.54 26.10 22.27
CA LYS A 13 -2.55 25.46 20.95
C LYS A 13 -1.11 25.43 20.41
N ASN A 14 -0.34 24.41 20.78
CA ASN A 14 0.85 24.06 20.03
C ASN A 14 0.37 23.28 18.80
N ASN A 15 0.34 23.97 17.66
CA ASN A 15 0.15 23.39 16.34
C ASN A 15 1.42 22.61 15.98
N THR A 16 1.70 21.54 16.72
CA THR A 16 2.72 20.57 16.34
C THR A 16 2.04 19.69 15.32
N GLU A 17 2.27 19.97 14.05
CA GLU A 17 1.98 19.06 12.95
C GLU A 17 2.45 17.67 13.37
N SER A 18 1.48 16.80 13.65
CA SER A 18 1.77 15.41 13.97
C SER A 18 2.57 14.84 12.79
N PRO A 19 3.75 14.25 13.02
CA PRO A 19 4.50 13.63 11.93
C PRO A 19 3.57 12.60 11.30
N LYS A 20 3.36 12.72 9.98
CA LYS A 20 2.56 11.78 9.18
C LYS A 20 2.95 10.37 9.63
N LYS A 21 2.09 9.72 10.42
CA LYS A 21 2.24 8.30 10.75
C LYS A 21 2.36 7.64 9.38
N LYS A 22 3.53 7.06 9.09
CA LYS A 22 3.64 6.10 7.99
C LYS A 22 2.56 5.08 8.28
N ASN A 23 1.45 5.13 7.55
CA ASN A 23 0.44 4.09 7.61
C ASN A 23 1.17 2.82 7.17
N ILE A 24 1.59 2.02 8.14
CA ILE A 24 2.16 0.71 7.88
C ILE A 24 0.96 -0.11 7.43
N VAL A 25 0.71 -0.11 6.13
CA VAL A 25 -0.34 -0.89 5.50
C VAL A 25 -0.01 -2.36 5.79
N ASN A 26 -0.90 -3.05 6.50
CA ASN A 26 -0.66 -4.42 6.89
C ASN A 26 -0.72 -5.33 5.66
N PHE A 27 0.44 -5.80 5.20
CA PHE A 27 0.57 -6.62 3.99
C PHE A 27 -0.42 -7.80 3.93
N ARG A 28 -0.66 -8.45 5.08
CA ARG A 28 -1.54 -9.62 5.17
C ARG A 28 -3.00 -9.28 4.88
N GLU A 29 -3.43 -8.05 5.14
CA GLU A 29 -4.83 -7.65 4.97
C GLU A 29 -5.18 -7.36 3.51
N TYR A 30 -4.21 -7.20 2.62
CA TYR A 30 -4.45 -6.75 1.25
C TYR A 30 -3.97 -7.73 0.19
N THR A 31 -3.51 -8.92 0.58
CA THR A 31 -3.01 -9.93 -0.37
C THR A 31 -4.01 -11.07 -0.48
N GLY A 32 -4.19 -11.64 -1.68
CA GLY A 32 -5.10 -12.76 -1.94
C GLY A 32 -6.59 -12.37 -1.96
N LYS A 33 -6.91 -11.10 -2.20
CA LYS A 33 -8.28 -10.59 -2.28
C LYS A 33 -8.62 -10.15 -3.70
N PHE A 34 -9.87 -10.36 -4.10
CA PHE A 34 -10.40 -9.78 -5.33
C PHE A 34 -10.49 -8.26 -5.22
N VAL A 35 -10.13 -7.58 -6.30
CA VAL A 35 -10.15 -6.13 -6.40
C VAL A 35 -11.28 -5.73 -7.34
N LYS A 36 -12.14 -4.82 -6.87
CA LYS A 36 -13.32 -4.37 -7.62
C LYS A 36 -13.34 -2.86 -7.80
N GLN A 37 -13.66 -2.43 -9.01
CA GLN A 37 -13.96 -1.04 -9.33
C GLN A 37 -15.40 -0.95 -9.82
N ASN A 38 -16.23 -0.11 -9.20
CA ASN A 38 -17.66 0.03 -9.55
C ASN A 38 -18.40 -1.32 -9.63
N ALA A 39 -18.15 -2.21 -8.66
CA ALA A 39 -18.67 -3.58 -8.58
C ALA A 39 -18.19 -4.57 -9.67
N VAL A 40 -17.34 -4.14 -10.60
CA VAL A 40 -16.70 -4.99 -11.60
C VAL A 40 -15.38 -5.52 -11.05
N ASP A 41 -15.12 -6.82 -11.21
CA ASP A 41 -13.85 -7.44 -10.87
C ASP A 41 -12.76 -7.00 -11.86
N ILE A 42 -11.67 -6.44 -11.34
CA ILE A 42 -10.54 -5.96 -12.12
C ILE A 42 -9.27 -6.82 -11.91
N GLY A 43 -9.31 -7.79 -10.99
CA GLY A 43 -8.21 -8.71 -10.75
C GLY A 43 -8.04 -9.11 -9.28
N GLU A 44 -6.91 -9.74 -8.97
CA GLU A 44 -6.57 -10.22 -7.63
C GLU A 44 -5.33 -9.50 -7.10
N SER A 45 -5.36 -9.09 -5.82
CA SER A 45 -4.21 -8.48 -5.15
C SER A 45 -3.12 -9.52 -4.85
N VAL A 46 -1.91 -9.31 -5.34
CA VAL A 46 -0.80 -10.26 -5.19
C VAL A 46 0.34 -9.76 -4.31
N ALA A 47 0.44 -8.44 -4.10
CA ALA A 47 1.45 -7.83 -3.26
C ALA A 47 1.06 -6.39 -2.85
N ILE A 48 1.78 -5.83 -1.89
CA ILE A 48 1.88 -4.39 -1.66
C ILE A 48 3.34 -3.98 -1.79
N GLU A 49 3.61 -2.94 -2.58
CA GLU A 49 4.92 -2.31 -2.66
C GLU A 49 4.77 -0.79 -2.80
N ASN A 50 5.63 -0.01 -2.14
CA ASN A 50 5.69 1.45 -2.31
C ASN A 50 4.33 2.16 -2.17
N ASN A 51 3.52 1.75 -1.19
CA ASN A 51 2.18 2.27 -0.93
C ASN A 51 1.19 2.06 -2.10
N ARG A 52 1.41 1.01 -2.91
CA ARG A 52 0.53 0.54 -3.97
C ARG A 52 0.20 -0.94 -3.78
N VAL A 53 -1.05 -1.30 -4.04
CA VAL A 53 -1.49 -2.70 -4.15
C VAL A 53 -1.24 -3.16 -5.57
N ILE A 54 -0.49 -4.25 -5.71
CA ILE A 54 -0.27 -4.90 -6.98
C ILE A 54 -1.44 -5.83 -7.25
N VAL A 55 -2.11 -5.59 -8.36
CA VAL A 55 -3.28 -6.33 -8.82
C VAL A 55 -2.91 -7.07 -10.09
N LYS A 56 -3.07 -8.39 -10.10
CA LYS A 56 -2.91 -9.22 -11.28
C LYS A 56 -4.25 -9.36 -11.99
N SER A 57 -4.28 -9.06 -13.28
CA SER A 57 -5.43 -9.26 -14.15
C SER A 57 -4.99 -9.97 -15.41
N LYS A 58 -5.37 -11.25 -15.55
CA LYS A 58 -4.92 -12.14 -16.62
C LYS A 58 -3.38 -12.12 -16.73
N ASP A 59 -2.86 -11.55 -17.81
CA ASP A 59 -1.42 -11.46 -18.14
C ASP A 59 -0.80 -10.11 -17.81
N THR A 60 -1.53 -9.23 -17.13
CA THR A 60 -1.08 -7.87 -16.79
C THR A 60 -1.07 -7.63 -15.29
N TYR A 61 -0.20 -6.71 -14.87
CA TYR A 61 -0.13 -6.23 -13.50
C TYR A 61 -0.46 -4.74 -13.46
N MET A 62 -1.19 -4.33 -12.44
CA MET A 62 -1.51 -2.94 -12.12
C MET A 62 -1.04 -2.61 -10.71
N ALA A 63 -0.50 -1.43 -10.48
CA ALA A 63 -0.08 -0.97 -9.15
C ALA A 63 -0.98 0.19 -8.69
N ILE A 64 -2.08 -0.16 -8.02
CA ILE A 64 -3.12 0.78 -7.58
C ILE A 64 -2.68 1.47 -6.27
N PRO A 65 -2.68 2.80 -6.18
CA PRO A 65 -2.34 3.49 -4.94
C PRO A 65 -3.29 3.11 -3.79
N VAL A 66 -2.73 2.87 -2.59
CA VAL A 66 -3.52 2.52 -1.40
C VAL A 66 -4.53 3.62 -1.05
N GLU A 67 -4.21 4.89 -1.32
CA GLU A 67 -5.12 6.02 -1.13
C GLU A 67 -6.40 5.98 -1.99
N LYS A 68 -6.43 5.14 -3.03
CA LYS A 68 -7.59 4.93 -3.89
C LYS A 68 -8.48 3.77 -3.43
N ILE A 69 -8.07 3.06 -2.37
CA ILE A 69 -8.84 1.97 -1.78
C ILE A 69 -9.94 2.57 -0.90
N THR A 70 -11.19 2.25 -1.21
CA THR A 70 -12.36 2.73 -0.48
C THR A 70 -12.78 1.77 0.63
N SER A 71 -12.56 0.46 0.43
CA SER A 71 -12.74 -0.56 1.47
C SER A 71 -11.80 -1.74 1.27
N ASN A 72 -11.44 -2.41 2.37
CA ASN A 72 -10.63 -3.62 2.38
C ASN A 72 -11.18 -4.63 3.40
N THR A 73 -12.37 -5.16 3.15
CA THR A 73 -12.99 -6.21 3.96
C THR A 73 -12.78 -7.56 3.28
N ASP A 74 -13.82 -8.18 2.73
CA ASP A 74 -13.70 -9.45 1.99
C ASP A 74 -13.10 -9.25 0.60
N VAL A 75 -13.38 -8.08 0.01
CA VAL A 75 -12.85 -7.61 -1.26
C VAL A 75 -12.19 -6.25 -1.07
N ILE A 76 -11.28 -5.91 -1.97
CA ILE A 76 -10.70 -4.58 -2.05
C ILE A 76 -11.54 -3.77 -3.04
N ALA A 77 -12.27 -2.77 -2.55
CA ALA A 77 -12.97 -1.83 -3.41
C ALA A 77 -12.05 -0.64 -3.72
N VAL A 78 -11.97 -0.25 -4.99
CA VAL A 78 -11.15 0.88 -5.44
C VAL A 78 -12.02 1.96 -6.10
N GLY A 79 -11.67 3.22 -5.84
CA GLY A 79 -12.27 4.39 -6.45
C GLY A 79 -11.68 4.72 -7.83
N GLY A 80 -11.75 5.99 -8.22
CA GLY A 80 -11.12 6.48 -9.45
C GLY A 80 -9.60 6.61 -9.30
N PHE A 81 -8.87 6.05 -10.26
CA PHE A 81 -7.40 6.11 -10.34
C PHE A 81 -6.94 6.19 -11.79
N ASP A 82 -5.68 6.57 -11.99
CA ASP A 82 -5.06 6.61 -13.32
C ASP A 82 -4.66 5.19 -13.74
N MET A 83 -5.35 4.68 -14.77
CA MET A 83 -5.13 3.32 -15.29
C MET A 83 -3.77 3.17 -15.96
N ASP A 84 -3.36 4.15 -16.77
CA ASP A 84 -2.12 4.08 -17.55
C ASP A 84 -0.91 4.12 -16.62
N GLU A 85 -0.96 5.00 -15.61
CA GLU A 85 0.06 5.06 -14.56
C GLU A 85 0.13 3.73 -13.79
N SER A 86 -1.02 3.18 -13.41
CA SER A 86 -1.08 1.93 -12.64
C SER A 86 -0.55 0.74 -13.44
N LEU A 87 -0.85 0.66 -14.73
CA LEU A 87 -0.31 -0.36 -15.63
C LEU A 87 1.21 -0.22 -15.80
N LYS A 88 1.70 1.01 -15.97
CA LYS A 88 3.14 1.28 -16.07
C LYS A 88 3.88 0.78 -14.84
N PHE A 89 3.44 1.17 -13.64
CA PHE A 89 4.08 0.73 -12.40
C PHE A 89 3.92 -0.77 -12.14
N GLY A 90 2.78 -1.36 -12.52
CA GLY A 90 2.58 -2.80 -12.42
C GLY A 90 3.53 -3.59 -13.31
N LYS A 91 3.76 -3.12 -14.54
CA LYS A 91 4.75 -3.68 -15.47
C LYS A 91 6.17 -3.59 -14.92
N GLU A 92 6.58 -2.40 -14.49
CA GLU A 92 7.90 -2.18 -13.87
C GLU A 92 8.13 -3.08 -12.65
N TRP A 93 7.09 -3.30 -11.85
CA TRP A 93 7.14 -4.23 -10.72
C TRP A 93 7.35 -5.68 -11.17
N SER A 94 6.60 -6.14 -12.18
CA SER A 94 6.73 -7.51 -12.69
C SER A 94 8.12 -7.79 -13.28
N GLU A 95 8.68 -6.84 -14.05
CA GLU A 95 9.99 -6.99 -14.69
C GLU A 95 11.12 -7.11 -13.66
N LYS A 96 11.04 -6.35 -12.56
CA LYS A 96 12.01 -6.44 -11.46
C LYS A 96 12.01 -7.80 -10.77
N ARG A 97 10.83 -8.44 -10.68
CA ARG A 97 10.65 -9.72 -10.00
C ARG A 97 11.13 -10.91 -10.81
N ASP A 98 10.92 -10.87 -12.12
CA ASP A 98 11.26 -11.98 -13.02
C ASP A 98 12.73 -11.94 -13.50
N THR A 99 13.50 -10.91 -13.13
CA THR A 99 14.91 -10.80 -13.50
C THR A 99 15.80 -11.58 -12.54
N LEU A 100 16.30 -12.73 -12.99
CA LEU A 100 17.44 -13.40 -12.35
C LEU A 100 18.71 -12.58 -12.57
N LYS A 101 19.40 -12.24 -11.47
CA LYS A 101 20.69 -11.56 -11.53
C LYS A 101 21.80 -12.59 -11.32
N PHE A 102 22.89 -12.46 -12.07
CA PHE A 102 24.07 -13.30 -11.95
C PHE A 102 25.29 -12.44 -11.67
N ASP A 103 26.25 -12.98 -10.93
CA ASP A 103 27.55 -12.34 -10.72
C ASP A 103 28.50 -12.58 -11.92
N ASP A 104 29.68 -11.96 -11.88
CA ASP A 104 30.72 -12.08 -12.92
C ASP A 104 31.25 -13.51 -13.09
N LYS A 105 30.89 -14.44 -12.19
CA LYS A 105 31.25 -15.86 -12.24
C LYS A 105 30.09 -16.74 -12.74
N GLY A 106 28.97 -16.13 -13.13
CA GLY A 106 27.77 -16.83 -13.62
C GLY A 106 26.94 -17.48 -12.51
N MET A 107 27.15 -17.09 -11.25
CA MET A 107 26.37 -17.59 -10.11
C MET A 107 25.16 -16.68 -9.86
N MET A 108 24.00 -17.28 -9.60
CA MET A 108 22.77 -16.53 -9.29
C MET A 108 22.94 -15.73 -7.99
N ILE A 109 22.73 -14.42 -8.07
CA ILE A 109 22.73 -13.51 -6.93
C ILE A 109 21.38 -13.68 -6.22
N LEU A 110 21.39 -14.36 -5.08
CA LEU A 110 20.26 -14.40 -4.17
C LEU A 110 20.20 -13.04 -3.45
N ASP A 111 19.21 -12.20 -3.76
CA ASP A 111 18.93 -11.01 -2.97
C ASP A 111 18.65 -11.48 -1.52
N ALA A 112 19.62 -11.26 -0.63
CA ALA A 112 19.51 -11.67 0.76
C ALA A 112 18.26 -11.00 1.36
N GLN A 113 17.27 -11.82 1.71
CA GLN A 113 16.13 -11.37 2.51
C GLN A 113 16.70 -10.68 3.76
N LYS A 114 16.53 -9.36 3.87
CA LYS A 114 16.80 -8.67 5.13
C LYS A 114 15.93 -9.33 6.20
N PRO A 115 16.52 -9.84 7.30
CA PRO A 115 15.71 -10.27 8.44
C PRO A 115 14.92 -9.07 8.98
N GLN A 116 13.70 -9.37 9.42
CA GLN A 116 12.65 -8.44 9.86
C GLN A 116 13.09 -7.42 10.90
#